data_AF-A0A9W8FFF2-F1
#
_entry.id   AF-A0A9W8FFF2-F1
#
_cell.length_a   1.000
_cell.length_b   1.000
_cell.length_c   1.000
_cell.angle_alpha   90.00
_cell.angle_beta   90.00
_cell.angle_gamma   90.00
#
_symmetry.space_group_name_H-M   'P 1'
#
loop_
_entity.id
_entity.type
_entity.pdbx_description
1 polymer ?
#
loop_
_entity_poly.entity_id
_entity_poly.type
_entity_poly.pdbx_seq_one_letter_code
_entity_poly.pdbx_strand_id
1 'polypeptide(L)'
;MKEGHHTLHKVTLHVKTDLKDGNPQMWDLIAYHVLCSTYHHAGNEWCICLTHGFVYCLCSFVEVYRLVQWEHGRLSVTNTILSKYKLLNLHERSFIMLLDDPCLYSFLELRRCGVPPQTINAFMREFGVITLKSTTKVVCLESHICGCLNEIAPHIMTIVNSVKVVLDSLSETHFEEIELPFKLLDSSFRTHKGSFACILYVNASDFREVDSADHYRLALNKMVGLQGIAHLIVCTKVRKNADGSIVNLICRLLNEDKQFAATAAGKEELALTNGTMGATGDILAQYAFPDPGSRPSSTTTKHAAYSPWRTIRFFAYGCMFGPVAFKWYSFLGRRFPFPKTSTVVQQPTSHRSADSVAKQKAIIKRVSIDQIAFAPVAIAAFFTVMGAMEGKSASEIRNSLCDRYPKALVGNYMLWPWSQLINFGLVPLVYQVPFASMVSVFWNMYLSWVNHKREVRKISD
;
A
#
# COMPACT_ATOMS: atom_id res chain seq x y z
N MET A 1 57.31 -17.51 40.57
CA MET A 1 56.46 -17.20 39.39
C MET A 1 56.56 -15.73 38.97
N LYS A 2 56.19 -14.75 39.81
CA LYS A 2 56.21 -13.31 39.48
C LYS A 2 57.60 -12.74 39.12
N GLU A 3 58.67 -13.31 39.66
CA GLU A 3 60.06 -12.86 39.42
C GLU A 3 60.65 -13.39 38.08
N GLY A 4 59.88 -14.12 37.27
CA GLY A 4 60.32 -14.57 35.94
C GLY A 4 61.29 -15.77 35.92
N HIS A 5 61.54 -16.41 37.07
CA HIS A 5 62.45 -17.56 37.18
C HIS A 5 61.97 -18.86 36.49
N HIS A 6 60.75 -18.91 35.97
CA HIS A 6 60.18 -20.12 35.36
C HIS A 6 59.78 -19.87 33.92
N THR A 7 59.96 -20.88 33.07
CA THR A 7 59.53 -20.86 31.66
C THR A 7 58.01 -20.98 31.53
N LEU A 8 57.48 -20.53 30.39
CA LEU A 8 56.07 -20.63 30.02
C LEU A 8 55.47 -22.02 30.33
N HIS A 9 54.29 -22.04 30.97
CA HIS A 9 53.50 -23.24 31.30
C HIS A 9 54.15 -24.30 32.22
N LYS A 10 55.37 -24.11 32.74
CA LYS A 10 55.97 -25.08 33.69
C LYS A 10 55.36 -25.05 35.09
N VAL A 11 54.89 -23.88 35.52
CA VAL A 11 54.32 -23.68 36.84
C VAL A 11 53.01 -22.91 36.67
N THR A 12 51.98 -23.35 37.39
CA THR A 12 50.65 -22.72 37.44
C THR A 12 50.18 -22.66 38.88
N LEU A 13 49.58 -21.54 39.29
CA LEU A 13 48.96 -21.43 40.62
C LEU A 13 47.50 -21.85 40.50
N HIS A 14 47.06 -22.76 41.37
CA HIS A 14 45.68 -23.27 41.39
C HIS A 14 44.99 -22.84 42.69
N VAL A 15 43.67 -22.64 42.64
CA VAL A 15 42.84 -22.48 43.83
C VAL A 15 42.64 -23.86 44.43
N LYS A 16 42.80 -24.01 45.74
CA LYS A 16 42.52 -25.27 46.42
C LYS A 16 41.03 -25.35 46.77
N THR A 17 40.30 -26.24 46.10
CA THR A 17 38.86 -26.46 46.27
C THR A 17 38.57 -27.95 46.49
N ASP A 18 37.66 -28.57 45.73
CA ASP A 18 37.32 -29.99 45.84
C ASP A 18 37.32 -30.68 44.47
N LEU A 19 38.29 -31.57 44.28
CA LEU A 19 38.47 -32.37 43.07
C LEU A 19 37.38 -33.43 42.86
N LYS A 20 36.57 -33.75 43.89
CA LYS A 20 35.51 -34.75 43.82
C LYS A 20 34.14 -34.16 43.51
N ASP A 21 34.02 -32.84 43.44
CA ASP A 21 32.76 -32.17 43.14
C ASP A 21 32.25 -32.57 41.74
N GLY A 22 30.93 -32.65 41.56
CA GLY A 22 30.33 -32.93 40.25
C GLY A 22 30.51 -31.79 39.24
N ASN A 23 30.87 -30.59 39.69
CA ASN A 23 31.14 -29.41 38.88
C ASN A 23 32.63 -29.30 38.53
N PRO A 24 33.03 -29.38 37.24
CA PRO A 24 34.42 -29.25 36.83
C PRO A 24 35.08 -27.90 37.17
N GLN A 25 34.31 -26.84 37.39
CA GLN A 25 34.86 -25.54 37.82
C GLN A 25 35.40 -25.56 39.25
N MET A 26 35.01 -26.56 40.05
CA MET A 26 35.49 -26.76 41.42
C MET A 26 36.73 -27.65 41.49
N TRP A 27 37.22 -28.17 40.35
CA TRP A 27 38.42 -29.01 40.27
C TRP A 27 39.67 -28.16 40.23
N ASP A 28 40.05 -27.61 41.38
CA ASP A 28 41.24 -26.79 41.60
C ASP A 28 41.55 -25.83 40.44
N LEU A 29 40.68 -24.83 40.22
CA LEU A 29 40.77 -23.95 39.06
C LEU A 29 42.11 -23.20 39.02
N ILE A 30 42.69 -23.05 37.83
CA ILE A 30 43.95 -22.33 37.66
C ILE A 30 43.73 -20.83 37.90
N ALA A 31 44.43 -20.28 38.89
CA ALA A 31 44.42 -18.87 39.25
C ALA A 31 45.40 -18.04 38.40
N TYR A 32 46.66 -18.47 38.30
CA TYR A 32 47.70 -17.76 37.54
C TYR A 32 48.47 -18.68 36.61
N HIS A 33 48.76 -18.17 35.41
CA HIS A 33 49.71 -18.76 34.47
C HIS A 33 50.92 -17.83 34.27
N VAL A 34 52.09 -18.41 34.05
CA VAL A 34 53.26 -17.66 33.59
C VAL A 34 53.10 -17.36 32.10
N LEU A 35 53.14 -16.08 31.73
CA LEU A 35 53.17 -15.60 30.34
C LEU A 35 54.49 -14.86 30.09
N CYS A 36 55.19 -15.24 29.02
CA CYS A 36 56.40 -14.56 28.55
C CYS A 36 56.08 -13.52 27.47
N SER A 37 54.97 -12.80 27.60
CA SER A 37 54.52 -11.78 26.64
C SER A 37 54.30 -10.45 27.33
N THR A 38 54.62 -9.36 26.64
CA THR A 38 54.42 -7.99 27.12
C THR A 38 52.94 -7.62 27.17
N TYR A 39 52.46 -7.04 28.27
CA TYR A 39 51.09 -6.55 28.36
C TYR A 39 50.97 -5.16 27.73
N HIS A 40 49.87 -4.90 27.02
CA HIS A 40 49.64 -3.58 26.42
C HIS A 40 49.55 -2.44 27.44
N HIS A 41 48.99 -2.68 28.63
CA HIS A 41 48.78 -1.64 29.65
C HIS A 41 49.85 -1.64 30.76
N ALA A 42 50.38 -2.80 31.14
CA ALA A 42 51.32 -2.95 32.25
C ALA A 42 52.77 -3.20 31.78
N GLY A 43 53.02 -3.14 30.48
CA GLY A 43 54.34 -3.36 29.88
C GLY A 43 54.96 -4.70 30.31
N ASN A 44 56.19 -4.62 30.82
CA ASN A 44 56.99 -5.76 31.27
C ASN A 44 56.99 -5.95 32.80
N GLU A 45 56.17 -5.21 33.54
CA GLU A 45 56.15 -5.28 35.01
C GLU A 45 55.61 -6.62 35.53
N TRP A 46 54.79 -7.29 34.72
CA TRP A 46 54.15 -8.55 35.08
C TRP A 46 54.51 -9.64 34.07
N CYS A 47 54.89 -10.82 34.59
CA CYS A 47 55.14 -12.04 33.81
C CYS A 47 54.14 -13.17 34.13
N ILE A 48 53.09 -12.86 34.90
CA ILE A 48 52.01 -13.78 35.23
C ILE A 48 50.67 -13.16 34.80
N CYS A 49 49.77 -13.96 34.24
CA CYS A 49 48.38 -13.55 33.97
C CYS A 49 47.44 -14.20 34.95
N LEU A 50 46.37 -13.47 35.25
CA LEU A 50 45.23 -13.98 35.98
C LEU A 50 44.24 -14.65 35.03
N THR A 51 43.71 -15.80 35.43
CA THR A 51 42.63 -16.47 34.70
C THR A 51 41.28 -15.83 35.00
N HIS A 52 40.39 -15.78 33.99
CA HIS A 52 39.07 -15.16 34.10
C HIS A 52 38.21 -15.69 35.26
N GLY A 53 38.28 -16.99 35.56
CA GLY A 53 37.49 -17.60 36.63
C GLY A 53 37.96 -17.20 38.05
N PHE A 54 39.21 -16.77 38.21
CA PHE A 54 39.72 -16.34 39.51
C PHE A 54 39.30 -14.91 39.90
N VAL A 55 38.90 -14.09 38.92
CA VAL A 55 38.43 -12.71 39.16
C VAL A 55 37.23 -12.67 40.12
N TYR A 56 36.33 -13.65 40.02
CA TYR A 56 35.18 -13.74 40.92
C TYR A 56 35.55 -14.21 42.33
N CYS A 57 36.52 -15.12 42.46
CA CYS A 57 37.04 -15.56 43.76
C CYS A 57 37.82 -14.45 44.49
N LEU A 58 38.47 -13.54 43.75
CA LEU A 58 39.21 -12.41 44.33
C LEU A 58 38.33 -11.54 45.23
N CYS A 59 37.07 -11.29 44.87
CA CYS A 59 36.16 -10.53 45.72
C CYS A 59 35.96 -11.20 47.10
N SER A 60 35.88 -12.54 47.13
CA SER A 60 35.79 -13.29 48.38
C SER A 60 37.10 -13.30 49.17
N PHE A 61 38.25 -13.37 48.50
CA PHE A 61 39.56 -13.32 49.17
C PHE A 61 39.90 -11.97 49.78
N VAL A 62 39.44 -10.88 49.17
CA VAL A 62 39.68 -9.49 49.64
C VAL A 62 38.60 -9.06 50.65
N GLU A 63 37.75 -9.98 51.13
CA GLU A 63 36.61 -9.70 52.02
C GLU A 63 35.67 -8.60 51.48
N VAL A 64 35.56 -8.51 50.16
CA VAL A 64 34.67 -7.56 49.45
C VAL A 64 33.32 -8.23 49.19
N TYR A 65 32.27 -7.42 49.11
CA TYR A 65 30.92 -7.87 48.79
C TYR A 65 30.88 -8.80 47.56
N ARG A 66 30.25 -9.96 47.71
CA ARG A 66 30.08 -10.96 46.64
C ARG A 66 28.95 -10.54 45.70
N LEU A 67 29.30 -10.21 44.47
CA LEU A 67 28.34 -9.89 43.42
C LEU A 67 27.54 -11.15 43.04
N VAL A 68 26.23 -10.99 42.87
CA VAL A 68 25.34 -12.04 42.35
C VAL A 68 25.49 -12.10 40.84
N GLN A 69 25.88 -13.27 40.32
CA GLN A 69 25.98 -13.52 38.89
C GLN A 69 24.63 -14.00 38.34
N TRP A 70 24.16 -13.35 37.27
CA TRP A 70 22.99 -13.77 36.50
C TRP A 70 23.44 -14.11 35.09
N GLU A 71 22.97 -15.25 34.57
CA GLU A 71 23.29 -15.70 33.21
C GLU A 71 22.08 -15.53 32.31
N HIS A 72 22.34 -15.11 31.09
CA HIS A 72 21.31 -15.02 30.06
C HIS A 72 21.72 -15.84 28.82
N GLY A 73 20.71 -16.25 28.07
CA GLY A 73 20.88 -16.90 26.79
C GLY A 73 21.63 -16.00 25.83
N ARG A 74 22.59 -16.59 25.10
CA ARG A 74 23.25 -15.92 23.99
C ARG A 74 22.33 -15.92 22.78
N LEU A 75 22.22 -14.75 22.14
CA LEU A 75 21.63 -14.64 20.82
C LEU A 75 22.61 -15.15 19.75
N SER A 76 22.17 -16.13 18.96
CA SER A 76 22.92 -16.65 17.82
C SER A 76 22.18 -16.31 16.52
N VAL A 77 22.82 -15.55 15.65
CA VAL A 77 22.27 -15.25 14.32
C VAL A 77 22.78 -16.30 13.33
N THR A 78 21.87 -16.96 12.63
CA THR A 78 22.17 -17.96 11.58
C THR A 78 22.54 -17.29 10.27
N ASN A 79 23.27 -17.98 9.39
CA ASN A 79 23.84 -17.43 8.15
C ASN A 79 24.87 -16.30 8.35
N THR A 80 25.44 -16.18 9.55
CA THR A 80 26.54 -15.26 9.83
C THR A 80 27.68 -15.97 10.55
N ILE A 81 28.87 -15.37 10.50
CA ILE A 81 30.06 -15.85 11.21
C ILE A 81 30.44 -14.79 12.23
N LEU A 82 30.26 -15.10 13.51
CA LEU A 82 30.61 -14.19 14.62
C LEU A 82 31.88 -14.60 15.37
N SER A 83 32.47 -15.74 15.01
CA SER A 83 33.69 -16.22 15.66
C SER A 83 34.90 -15.42 15.16
N LYS A 84 35.61 -14.77 16.09
CA LYS A 84 36.84 -14.01 15.82
C LYS A 84 37.85 -14.81 14.98
N TYR A 85 38.07 -16.08 15.33
CA TYR A 85 39.03 -16.93 14.61
C TYR A 85 38.61 -17.21 13.17
N LYS A 86 37.30 -17.42 12.93
CA LYS A 86 36.80 -17.65 11.57
C LYS A 86 36.88 -16.37 10.74
N LEU A 87 36.59 -15.22 11.33
CA LEU A 87 36.75 -13.92 10.67
C LEU A 87 38.22 -13.62 10.34
N LEU A 88 39.14 -13.90 11.26
CA LEU A 88 40.58 -13.76 11.03
C LEU A 88 41.03 -14.65 9.85
N ASN A 89 40.59 -15.90 9.80
CA ASN A 89 40.90 -16.82 8.70
C ASN A 89 40.32 -16.33 7.34
N LEU A 90 39.15 -15.68 7.34
CA LEU A 90 38.59 -15.08 6.12
C LEU A 90 39.43 -13.88 5.63
N HIS A 91 39.92 -13.07 6.56
CA HIS A 91 40.82 -11.95 6.27
C HIS A 91 42.19 -12.44 5.77
N GLU A 92 42.79 -13.43 6.44
CA GLU A 92 44.07 -14.03 6.03
C GLU A 92 44.01 -14.64 4.62
N ARG A 93 42.85 -15.18 4.23
CA ARG A 93 42.60 -15.71 2.88
C ARG A 93 42.15 -14.66 1.85
N SER A 94 42.10 -13.39 2.24
CA SER A 94 41.68 -12.26 1.39
C SER A 94 40.27 -12.39 0.80
N PHE A 95 39.37 -13.13 1.46
CA PHE A 95 37.95 -13.13 1.08
C PHE A 95 37.25 -11.84 1.47
N ILE A 96 37.82 -11.10 2.42
CA ILE A 96 37.28 -9.88 2.99
C ILE A 96 38.42 -8.85 2.96
N MET A 97 38.15 -7.64 2.46
CA MET A 97 39.19 -6.61 2.32
C MET A 97 39.60 -6.01 3.68
N LEU A 98 38.63 -5.83 4.57
CA LEU A 98 38.80 -5.18 5.87
C LEU A 98 37.88 -5.85 6.89
N LEU A 99 38.20 -5.73 8.18
CA LEU A 99 37.31 -6.20 9.26
C LEU A 99 36.03 -5.34 9.41
N ASP A 100 35.85 -4.38 8.50
CA ASP A 100 34.73 -3.44 8.44
C ASP A 100 33.97 -3.58 7.11
N ASP A 101 34.01 -4.75 6.48
CA ASP A 101 33.39 -5.01 5.19
C ASP A 101 31.86 -5.10 5.31
N PRO A 102 31.07 -4.40 4.46
CA PRO A 102 29.61 -4.45 4.51
C PRO A 102 28.98 -5.86 4.50
N CYS A 103 29.71 -6.89 4.06
CA CYS A 103 29.24 -8.28 4.04
C CYS A 103 29.22 -8.98 5.41
N LEU A 104 29.80 -8.36 6.44
CA LEU A 104 29.87 -8.91 7.79
C LEU A 104 28.88 -8.19 8.74
N TYR A 105 28.63 -8.80 9.91
CA TYR A 105 27.59 -8.38 10.86
C TYR A 105 28.17 -7.88 12.19
N SER A 106 29.36 -7.29 12.18
CA SER A 106 29.87 -6.54 13.32
C SER A 106 29.13 -5.21 13.49
N PHE A 107 29.22 -4.61 14.68
CA PHE A 107 28.59 -3.31 14.92
C PHE A 107 29.16 -2.19 14.04
N LEU A 108 30.44 -2.26 13.69
CA LEU A 108 31.09 -1.26 12.85
C LEU A 108 30.57 -1.34 11.42
N GLU A 109 30.30 -2.55 10.93
CA GLU A 109 29.74 -2.80 9.59
C GLU A 109 28.29 -2.42 9.51
N LEU A 110 27.46 -2.82 10.48
CA LEU A 110 26.07 -2.37 10.55
C LEU A 110 25.98 -0.84 10.51
N ARG A 111 26.90 -0.16 11.21
CA ARG A 111 27.01 1.31 11.14
C ARG A 111 27.42 1.80 9.75
N ARG A 112 28.40 1.18 9.09
CA ARG A 112 28.82 1.53 7.72
C ARG A 112 27.73 1.27 6.67
N CYS A 113 26.93 0.22 6.84
CA CYS A 113 25.77 -0.10 6.01
C CYS A 113 24.61 0.89 6.21
N GLY A 114 24.70 1.80 7.18
CA GLY A 114 23.65 2.79 7.45
C GLY A 114 22.52 2.28 8.33
N VAL A 115 22.73 1.20 9.09
CA VAL A 115 21.72 0.68 10.01
C VAL A 115 21.53 1.65 11.19
N PRO A 116 20.30 2.13 11.45
CA PRO A 116 20.03 2.99 12.60
C PRO A 116 20.25 2.24 13.92
N PRO A 117 20.86 2.87 14.94
CA PRO A 117 21.03 2.23 16.24
C PRO A 117 19.69 1.92 16.94
N GLN A 118 18.64 2.70 16.65
CA GLN A 118 17.28 2.48 17.16
C GLN A 118 16.74 1.12 16.71
N THR A 119 17.07 0.68 15.50
CA THR A 119 16.65 -0.61 14.95
C THR A 119 17.22 -1.77 15.76
N ILE A 120 18.51 -1.71 16.11
CA ILE A 120 19.16 -2.74 16.92
C ILE A 120 18.52 -2.80 18.31
N ASN A 121 18.25 -1.64 18.91
CA ASN A 121 17.57 -1.58 20.21
C ASN A 121 16.13 -2.10 20.16
N ALA A 122 15.39 -1.80 19.09
CA ALA A 122 14.04 -2.31 18.89
C ALA A 122 14.05 -3.83 18.72
N PHE A 123 14.97 -4.35 17.90
CA PHE A 123 15.20 -5.78 17.71
C PHE A 123 15.52 -6.47 19.04
N MET A 124 16.47 -5.95 19.83
CA MET A 124 16.80 -6.55 21.13
C MET A 124 15.63 -6.51 22.13
N ARG A 125 14.78 -5.47 22.09
CA ARG A 125 13.57 -5.40 22.93
C ARG A 125 12.52 -6.45 22.53
N GLU A 126 12.36 -6.73 21.24
CA GLU A 126 11.43 -7.76 20.76
C GLU A 126 11.86 -9.16 21.17
N PHE A 127 13.16 -9.46 21.08
CA PHE A 127 13.70 -10.76 21.51
C PHE A 127 13.65 -10.96 23.04
N GLY A 128 13.82 -9.87 23.79
CA GLY A 128 13.89 -9.91 25.25
C GLY A 128 15.13 -10.66 25.77
N VAL A 129 15.22 -10.78 27.08
CA VAL A 129 16.31 -11.50 27.76
C VAL A 129 15.75 -12.74 28.43
N ILE A 130 16.09 -13.90 27.86
CA ILE A 130 15.70 -15.22 28.36
C ILE A 130 16.95 -16.04 28.69
N THR A 131 16.84 -17.03 29.57
CA THR A 131 17.96 -17.92 29.93
C THR A 131 18.25 -18.97 28.85
N LEU A 132 17.27 -19.27 27.98
CA LEU A 132 17.40 -20.22 26.88
C LEU A 132 18.23 -19.65 25.73
N LYS A 133 18.99 -20.51 25.05
CA LYS A 133 19.75 -20.14 23.85
C LYS A 133 18.78 -19.80 22.72
N SER A 134 18.79 -18.54 22.26
CA SER A 134 17.95 -18.08 21.16
C SER A 134 18.74 -18.11 19.85
N THR A 135 18.13 -18.66 18.81
CA THR A 135 18.71 -18.70 17.47
C THR A 135 17.78 -18.02 16.48
N THR A 136 18.27 -17.04 15.76
CA THR A 136 17.47 -16.17 14.87
C THR A 136 18.05 -16.16 13.46
N LYS A 137 17.19 -15.96 12.45
CA LYS A 137 17.63 -15.77 11.05
C LYS A 137 17.97 -14.32 10.75
N VAL A 138 18.98 -14.09 9.91
CA VAL A 138 19.36 -12.74 9.43
C VAL A 138 18.17 -11.97 8.87
N VAL A 139 17.28 -12.65 8.13
CA VAL A 139 16.09 -12.03 7.52
C VAL A 139 15.21 -11.31 8.54
N CYS A 140 15.17 -11.80 9.79
CA CYS A 140 14.42 -11.14 10.86
C CYS A 140 15.06 -9.78 11.22
N LEU A 141 16.38 -9.72 11.33
CA LEU A 141 17.12 -8.47 11.56
C LEU A 141 16.94 -7.51 10.38
N GLU A 142 17.04 -8.00 9.14
CA GLU A 142 16.84 -7.20 7.92
C GLU A 142 15.42 -6.63 7.83
N SER A 143 14.40 -7.40 8.22
CA SER A 143 13.03 -6.92 8.27
C SER A 143 12.87 -5.73 9.22
N HIS A 144 13.54 -5.76 10.37
CA HIS A 144 13.54 -4.64 11.31
C HIS A 144 14.24 -3.41 10.71
N ILE A 145 15.39 -3.62 10.05
CA ILE A 145 16.14 -2.57 9.35
C ILE A 145 15.26 -1.90 8.30
N CYS A 146 14.63 -2.69 7.43
CA CYS A 146 13.73 -2.20 6.39
C CYS A 146 12.53 -1.44 6.99
N GLY A 147 11.93 -1.94 8.06
CA GLY A 147 10.81 -1.26 8.74
C GLY A 147 11.21 0.13 9.27
N CYS A 148 12.35 0.21 9.95
CA CYS A 148 12.84 1.48 10.51
C CYS A 148 13.28 2.47 9.41
N LEU A 149 13.96 1.99 8.36
CA LEU A 149 14.34 2.82 7.23
C LEU A 149 13.13 3.32 6.45
N ASN A 150 12.08 2.50 6.29
CA ASN A 150 10.85 2.93 5.62
C ASN A 150 10.19 4.11 6.35
N GLU A 151 10.33 4.23 7.67
CA GLU A 151 9.78 5.35 8.45
C GLU A 151 10.66 6.60 8.38
N ILE A 152 11.98 6.44 8.53
CA ILE A 152 12.91 7.55 8.73
C ILE A 152 13.48 8.09 7.41
N ALA A 153 13.71 7.21 6.42
CA ALA A 153 14.46 7.56 5.22
C ALA A 153 13.59 8.30 4.19
N PRO A 154 14.07 9.43 3.63
CA PRO A 154 13.41 10.07 2.50
C PRO A 154 13.56 9.20 1.25
N HIS A 155 12.51 9.06 0.45
CA HIS A 155 12.60 8.36 -0.83
C HIS A 155 13.15 9.30 -1.90
N ILE A 156 14.24 8.86 -2.52
CA ILE A 156 14.85 9.53 -3.66
C ILE A 156 14.86 8.57 -4.85
N MET A 157 14.78 9.12 -6.05
CA MET A 157 14.92 8.33 -7.27
C MET A 157 16.39 8.24 -7.66
N THR A 158 16.88 7.03 -7.88
CA THR A 158 18.24 6.78 -8.34
C THR A 158 18.20 5.63 -9.33
N ILE A 159 19.02 5.74 -10.38
CA ILE A 159 19.08 4.76 -11.45
C ILE A 159 20.46 4.12 -11.41
N VAL A 160 20.49 2.81 -11.16
CA VAL A 160 21.75 2.06 -11.05
C VAL A 160 22.28 1.71 -12.43
N ASN A 161 21.44 1.12 -13.28
CA ASN A 161 21.78 0.75 -14.65
C ASN A 161 20.97 1.61 -15.63
N SER A 162 21.54 2.72 -16.09
CA SER A 162 20.81 3.70 -16.89
C SER A 162 20.63 3.29 -18.34
N VAL A 163 19.40 3.39 -18.84
CA VAL A 163 19.04 3.35 -20.27
C VAL A 163 18.42 4.68 -20.66
N LYS A 164 18.87 5.24 -21.78
CA LYS A 164 18.41 6.55 -22.26
C LYS A 164 17.05 6.44 -22.94
N VAL A 165 16.13 7.31 -22.53
CA VAL A 165 14.78 7.45 -23.10
C VAL A 165 14.66 8.85 -23.71
N VAL A 166 14.23 8.93 -24.98
CA VAL A 166 14.03 10.18 -25.71
C VAL A 166 12.53 10.34 -26.00
N LEU A 167 11.97 11.49 -25.64
CA LEU A 167 10.56 11.81 -25.83
C LEU A 167 10.32 12.56 -27.15
N ASP A 168 9.79 11.87 -28.16
CA ASP A 168 9.55 12.44 -29.51
C ASP A 168 8.55 13.62 -29.53
N SER A 169 7.67 13.70 -28.53
CA SER A 169 6.59 14.69 -28.48
C SER A 169 7.00 16.03 -27.89
N LEU A 170 8.21 16.14 -27.32
CA LEU A 170 8.71 17.33 -26.65
C LEU A 170 9.92 17.90 -27.40
N SER A 171 10.05 19.23 -27.44
CA SER A 171 11.23 19.87 -28.01
C SER A 171 12.48 19.57 -27.16
N GLU A 172 13.65 19.52 -27.80
CA GLU A 172 14.93 19.23 -27.11
C GLU A 172 15.28 20.24 -26.02
N THR A 173 14.72 21.46 -26.09
CA THR A 173 14.90 22.55 -25.12
C THR A 173 13.85 22.56 -24.00
N HIS A 174 12.90 21.62 -23.99
CA HIS A 174 11.85 21.59 -23.00
C HIS A 174 12.40 21.16 -21.63
N PHE A 175 12.20 22.01 -20.62
CA PHE A 175 12.60 21.80 -19.24
C PHE A 175 11.47 22.26 -18.32
N GLU A 176 10.97 21.34 -17.50
CA GLU A 176 9.92 21.59 -16.51
C GLU A 176 10.43 21.23 -15.12
N GLU A 177 10.36 22.17 -14.18
CA GLU A 177 10.62 21.88 -12.78
C GLU A 177 9.38 21.27 -12.13
N ILE A 178 9.52 20.07 -11.57
CA ILE A 178 8.44 19.34 -10.90
C ILE A 178 8.78 19.21 -9.42
N GLU A 179 7.83 19.54 -8.55
CA GLU A 179 7.99 19.30 -7.11
C GLU A 179 7.54 17.88 -6.76
N LEU A 180 8.47 17.09 -6.23
CA LEU A 180 8.29 15.69 -5.87
C LEU A 180 8.36 15.54 -4.34
N PRO A 181 7.36 14.95 -3.68
CA PRO A 181 7.46 14.65 -2.25
C PRO A 181 8.49 13.55 -2.00
N PHE A 182 9.27 13.66 -0.91
CA PHE A 182 10.17 12.58 -0.49
C PHE A 182 9.41 11.31 -0.08
N LYS A 183 8.13 11.40 0.29
CA LYS A 183 7.30 10.22 0.59
C LYS A 183 5.86 10.50 0.18
N LEU A 184 5.27 9.62 -0.65
CA LEU A 184 3.96 9.87 -1.26
C LEU A 184 2.81 9.90 -0.25
N LEU A 185 2.86 9.08 0.79
CA LEU A 185 1.77 8.91 1.76
C LEU A 185 1.89 9.80 3.00
N ASP A 186 3.06 10.37 3.25
CA ASP A 186 3.37 11.05 4.50
C ASP A 186 3.63 12.54 4.26
N SER A 187 2.68 13.37 4.69
CA SER A 187 2.73 14.82 4.50
C SER A 187 3.75 15.54 5.40
N SER A 188 4.39 14.82 6.32
CA SER A 188 5.41 15.40 7.22
C SER A 188 6.75 15.64 6.51
N PHE A 189 7.05 14.85 5.48
CA PHE A 189 8.28 14.97 4.70
C PHE A 189 8.20 16.14 3.71
N ARG A 190 9.33 16.82 3.50
CA ARG A 190 9.43 17.94 2.55
C ARG A 190 9.32 17.46 1.10
N THR A 191 9.07 18.39 0.19
CA THR A 191 9.23 18.19 -1.24
C THR A 191 10.65 18.56 -1.69
N HIS A 192 11.09 17.96 -2.78
CA HIS A 192 12.30 18.33 -3.49
C HIS A 192 11.96 18.67 -4.94
N LYS A 193 12.78 19.51 -5.57
CA LYS A 193 12.64 19.85 -6.98
C LYS A 193 13.30 18.77 -7.83
N GLY A 194 12.54 18.19 -8.74
CA GLY A 194 13.01 17.36 -9.85
C GLY A 194 12.95 18.14 -11.16
N SER A 195 13.76 17.71 -12.12
CA SER A 195 13.72 18.24 -13.48
C SER A 195 13.12 17.21 -14.42
N PHE A 196 12.18 17.65 -15.25
CA PHE A 196 11.61 16.87 -16.33
C PHE A 196 12.06 17.46 -17.66
N ALA A 197 12.76 16.64 -18.44
CA ALA A 197 13.34 17.02 -19.71
C ALA A 197 12.92 16.02 -20.80
N CYS A 198 13.16 16.39 -22.07
CA CYS A 198 12.94 15.50 -23.21
C CYS A 198 13.76 14.19 -23.12
N ILE A 199 14.95 14.27 -22.51
CA ILE A 199 15.83 13.12 -22.28
C ILE A 199 15.68 12.67 -20.83
N LEU A 200 15.28 11.41 -20.65
CA LEU A 200 15.13 10.77 -19.36
C LEU A 200 16.02 9.53 -19.29
N TYR A 201 16.28 9.07 -18.07
CA TYR A 201 16.92 7.78 -17.84
C TYR A 201 15.95 6.88 -17.11
N VAL A 202 15.94 5.61 -17.48
CA VAL A 202 15.17 4.56 -16.80
C VAL A 202 16.12 3.40 -16.50
N ASN A 203 15.80 2.60 -15.49
CA ASN A 203 16.61 1.44 -15.17
C ASN A 203 16.47 0.37 -16.27
N ALA A 204 17.57 -0.28 -16.64
CA ALA A 204 17.58 -1.33 -17.66
C ALA A 204 16.61 -2.48 -17.35
N SER A 205 16.41 -2.79 -16.07
CA SER A 205 15.47 -3.83 -15.61
C SER A 205 13.99 -3.49 -15.83
N ASP A 206 13.66 -2.20 -15.99
CA ASP A 206 12.29 -1.71 -16.13
C ASP A 206 11.80 -1.75 -17.58
N PHE A 207 12.65 -2.14 -18.53
CA PHE A 207 12.30 -2.27 -19.93
C PHE A 207 12.41 -3.71 -20.44
N ARG A 208 11.40 -4.16 -21.21
CA ARG A 208 11.42 -5.41 -21.96
C ARG A 208 10.84 -5.24 -23.36
N GLU A 209 11.35 -5.98 -24.34
CA GLU A 209 10.83 -5.92 -25.72
C GLU A 209 9.51 -6.67 -25.87
N VAL A 210 9.44 -7.88 -25.31
CA VAL A 210 8.26 -8.72 -25.34
C VAL A 210 7.48 -8.51 -24.06
N ASP A 211 6.20 -8.15 -24.20
CA ASP A 211 5.32 -8.00 -23.04
C ASP A 211 4.95 -9.37 -22.46
N SER A 212 4.79 -9.42 -21.15
CA SER A 212 4.35 -10.60 -20.40
C SER A 212 3.35 -10.15 -19.34
N ALA A 213 2.36 -10.99 -19.02
CA ALA A 213 1.31 -10.65 -18.05
C ALA A 213 1.87 -10.22 -16.68
N ASP A 214 3.00 -10.79 -16.26
CA ASP A 214 3.65 -10.51 -14.97
C ASP A 214 4.51 -9.23 -14.97
N HIS A 215 4.65 -8.56 -16.11
CA HIS A 215 5.55 -7.41 -16.27
C HIS A 215 4.78 -6.10 -16.41
N TYR A 216 4.63 -5.37 -15.30
CA TYR A 216 3.92 -4.09 -15.27
C TYR A 216 4.77 -2.86 -15.66
N ARG A 217 6.04 -3.07 -16.07
CA ARG A 217 6.94 -1.97 -16.46
C ARG A 217 6.91 -1.75 -17.98
N LEU A 218 7.89 -1.02 -18.51
CA LEU A 218 7.88 -0.52 -19.87
C LEU A 218 8.10 -1.66 -20.86
N ALA A 219 7.14 -1.85 -21.76
CA ALA A 219 7.27 -2.76 -22.89
C ALA A 219 6.92 -2.06 -24.20
N LEU A 220 7.26 -2.69 -25.33
CA LEU A 220 6.93 -2.13 -26.64
C LEU A 220 5.41 -1.93 -26.77
N ASN A 221 4.98 -0.72 -27.13
CA ASN A 221 3.58 -0.31 -27.19
C ASN A 221 2.79 -0.35 -25.86
N LYS A 222 3.45 -0.61 -24.74
CA LYS A 222 2.82 -0.58 -23.41
C LYS A 222 2.94 0.81 -22.79
N MET A 223 1.86 1.22 -22.11
CA MET A 223 1.79 2.51 -21.43
C MET A 223 2.28 2.36 -20.00
N VAL A 224 3.17 3.25 -19.56
CA VAL A 224 3.69 3.30 -18.19
C VAL A 224 3.70 4.74 -17.69
N GLY A 225 3.37 4.93 -16.41
CA GLY A 225 3.48 6.22 -15.74
C GLY A 225 4.85 6.43 -15.14
N LEU A 226 5.33 7.68 -15.17
CA LEU A 226 6.54 8.07 -14.46
C LEU A 226 6.19 8.42 -13.01
N GLN A 227 7.03 8.00 -12.06
CA GLN A 227 6.76 8.23 -10.64
C GLN A 227 6.74 9.73 -10.32
N GLY A 228 5.65 10.19 -9.71
CA GLY A 228 5.46 11.59 -9.30
C GLY A 228 5.09 12.55 -10.43
N ILE A 229 4.89 12.06 -11.65
CA ILE A 229 4.48 12.85 -12.81
C ILE A 229 3.16 12.27 -13.35
N ALA A 230 2.18 13.13 -13.64
CA ALA A 230 0.89 12.71 -14.17
C ALA A 230 0.93 12.26 -15.65
N HIS A 231 2.12 12.24 -16.27
CA HIS A 231 2.28 11.91 -17.67
C HIS A 231 2.50 10.40 -17.89
N LEU A 232 1.81 9.87 -18.90
CA LEU A 232 2.00 8.50 -19.37
C LEU A 232 2.89 8.50 -20.60
N ILE A 233 3.85 7.58 -20.63
CA ILE A 233 4.77 7.38 -21.75
C ILE A 233 4.48 6.04 -22.44
N VAL A 234 4.67 6.00 -23.75
CA VAL A 234 4.55 4.79 -24.57
C VAL A 234 5.82 4.60 -25.37
N CYS A 235 6.44 3.42 -25.27
CA CYS A 235 7.60 3.09 -26.07
C CYS A 235 7.17 2.76 -27.51
N THR A 236 7.66 3.53 -28.49
CA THR A 236 7.32 3.36 -29.91
C THR A 236 8.41 2.59 -30.64
N LYS A 237 9.68 2.89 -30.38
CA LYS A 237 10.82 2.29 -31.06
C LYS A 237 11.99 2.05 -30.11
N VAL A 238 12.73 0.99 -30.39
CA VAL A 238 13.93 0.60 -29.66
C VAL A 238 15.12 0.69 -30.62
N ARG A 239 16.17 1.43 -30.25
CA ARG A 239 17.43 1.40 -30.98
C ARG A 239 18.41 0.47 -30.26
N LYS A 240 18.93 -0.49 -31.01
CA LYS A 240 19.93 -1.47 -30.55
C LYS A 240 21.30 -1.18 -31.17
N ASN A 241 22.34 -1.57 -30.47
CA ASN A 241 23.69 -1.71 -31.00
C ASN A 241 23.85 -3.01 -31.80
N ALA A 242 24.97 -3.13 -32.52
CA ALA A 242 25.37 -4.35 -33.22
C ALA A 242 25.42 -5.59 -32.31
N ASP A 243 25.73 -5.38 -31.01
CA ASP A 243 25.83 -6.44 -30.00
C ASP A 243 24.46 -6.84 -29.39
N GLY A 244 23.35 -6.25 -29.85
CA GLY A 244 22.01 -6.51 -29.32
C GLY A 244 21.66 -5.77 -28.02
N SER A 245 22.59 -5.01 -27.44
CA SER A 245 22.33 -4.13 -26.28
C SER A 245 21.47 -2.92 -26.67
N ILE A 246 20.58 -2.52 -25.76
CA ILE A 246 19.64 -1.41 -25.97
C ILE A 246 20.34 -0.09 -25.66
N VAL A 247 20.35 0.83 -26.61
CA VAL A 247 21.02 2.14 -26.46
C VAL A 247 20.01 3.21 -26.09
N ASN A 248 18.98 3.36 -26.92
CA ASN A 248 18.01 4.42 -26.80
C ASN A 248 16.60 3.87 -27.00
N LEU A 249 15.72 4.23 -26.06
CA LEU A 249 14.29 4.02 -26.19
C LEU A 249 13.65 5.31 -26.68
N ILE A 250 12.87 5.20 -27.74
CA ILE A 250 12.09 6.30 -28.28
C ILE A 250 10.68 6.14 -27.74
N CYS A 251 10.24 7.14 -26.98
CA CYS A 251 8.95 7.14 -26.30
C CYS A 251 8.13 8.35 -26.73
N ARG A 252 6.80 8.20 -26.70
CA ARG A 252 5.84 9.27 -26.96
C ARG A 252 5.06 9.57 -25.69
N LEU A 253 4.89 10.85 -25.37
CA LEU A 253 4.00 11.31 -24.30
C LEU A 253 2.55 11.25 -24.77
N LEU A 254 1.64 10.76 -23.92
CA LEU A 254 0.20 10.81 -24.20
C LEU A 254 -0.42 12.09 -23.63
N ASN A 255 -1.08 12.87 -24.49
CA ASN A 255 -1.87 14.04 -24.09
C ASN A 255 -3.09 13.63 -23.24
N GLU A 256 -3.56 14.54 -22.37
CA GLU A 256 -4.62 14.33 -21.37
C GLU A 256 -5.91 13.69 -21.93
N ASP A 257 -6.29 14.02 -23.19
CA ASP A 257 -7.47 13.47 -23.85
C ASP A 257 -7.41 11.95 -24.07
N LYS A 258 -6.20 11.40 -24.27
CA LYS A 258 -5.97 9.95 -24.44
C LYS A 258 -5.75 9.22 -23.13
N GLN A 259 -5.33 9.92 -22.06
CA GLN A 259 -5.26 9.36 -20.71
C GLN A 259 -6.66 8.99 -20.20
N PHE A 260 -7.64 9.87 -20.44
CA PHE A 260 -9.06 9.56 -20.18
C PHE A 260 -9.62 8.45 -21.09
N ALA A 261 -9.09 8.28 -22.30
CA ALA A 261 -9.51 7.23 -23.23
C ALA A 261 -8.93 5.85 -22.85
N ALA A 262 -7.73 5.77 -22.26
CA ALA A 262 -7.19 4.53 -21.71
C ALA A 262 -8.01 4.05 -20.48
N THR A 263 -8.47 4.97 -19.64
CA THR A 263 -9.47 4.69 -18.58
C THR A 263 -10.84 4.33 -19.16
N ALA A 264 -11.11 4.65 -20.43
CA ALA A 264 -12.39 4.37 -21.08
C ALA A 264 -12.58 2.91 -21.52
N ALA A 265 -11.55 2.05 -21.47
CA ALA A 265 -11.73 0.61 -21.57
C ALA A 265 -12.67 0.07 -20.45
N GLY A 266 -12.77 0.78 -19.33
CA GLY A 266 -13.75 0.51 -18.26
C GLY A 266 -15.19 0.92 -18.56
N LYS A 267 -15.52 1.50 -19.74
CA LYS A 267 -16.92 1.90 -20.06
C LYS A 267 -17.83 0.71 -20.31
N GLU A 268 -17.32 -0.35 -20.92
CA GLU A 268 -18.08 -1.60 -21.12
C GLU A 268 -18.30 -2.31 -19.80
N GLU A 269 -17.25 -2.39 -18.97
CA GLU A 269 -17.31 -2.93 -17.62
C GLU A 269 -18.28 -2.13 -16.73
N LEU A 270 -18.33 -0.80 -16.89
CA LEU A 270 -19.26 0.06 -16.17
C LEU A 270 -20.72 -0.15 -16.59
N ALA A 271 -20.98 -0.28 -17.89
CA ALA A 271 -22.33 -0.56 -18.39
C ALA A 271 -22.84 -1.91 -17.87
N LEU A 272 -21.99 -2.94 -17.92
CA LEU A 272 -22.31 -4.27 -17.42
C LEU A 272 -22.55 -4.26 -15.91
N THR A 273 -21.69 -3.61 -15.13
CA THR A 273 -21.83 -3.49 -13.68
C THR A 273 -23.12 -2.78 -13.27
N ASN A 274 -23.52 -1.73 -13.98
CA ASN A 274 -24.77 -1.05 -13.70
C ASN A 274 -26.00 -1.91 -14.06
N GLY A 275 -25.93 -2.63 -15.19
CA GLY A 275 -26.96 -3.59 -15.59
C GLY A 275 -27.16 -4.70 -14.57
N THR A 276 -26.08 -5.33 -14.10
CA THR A 276 -26.15 -6.41 -13.09
C THR A 276 -26.70 -5.91 -11.77
N MET A 277 -26.27 -4.75 -11.25
CA MET A 277 -26.83 -4.17 -10.03
C MET A 277 -28.32 -3.83 -10.16
N GLY A 278 -28.74 -3.31 -11.31
CA GLY A 278 -30.15 -3.06 -11.59
C GLY A 278 -30.99 -4.35 -11.57
N ALA A 279 -30.48 -5.42 -12.18
CA ALA A 279 -31.11 -6.73 -12.16
C ALA A 279 -31.19 -7.31 -10.74
N THR A 280 -30.10 -7.24 -9.97
CA THR A 280 -30.06 -7.70 -8.56
C THR A 280 -31.09 -6.94 -7.71
N GLY A 281 -31.21 -5.62 -7.88
CA GLY A 281 -32.20 -4.83 -7.16
C GLY A 281 -33.64 -5.24 -7.46
N ASP A 282 -33.94 -5.56 -8.71
CA ASP A 282 -35.28 -6.04 -9.07
C ASP A 282 -35.55 -7.46 -8.56
N ILE A 283 -34.57 -8.38 -8.62
CA ILE A 283 -34.68 -9.74 -8.05
C ILE A 283 -34.99 -9.66 -6.55
N LEU A 284 -34.23 -8.85 -5.81
CA LEU A 284 -34.45 -8.65 -4.38
C LEU A 284 -35.82 -8.04 -4.09
N ALA A 285 -36.25 -7.07 -4.90
CA ALA A 285 -37.56 -6.44 -4.76
C ALA A 285 -38.73 -7.40 -5.01
N GLN A 286 -38.60 -8.31 -5.98
CA GLN A 286 -39.60 -9.36 -6.27
C GLN A 286 -39.63 -10.42 -5.17
N TYR A 287 -38.47 -10.78 -4.60
CA TYR A 287 -38.40 -11.74 -3.50
C TYR A 287 -38.98 -11.18 -2.20
N ALA A 288 -38.68 -9.92 -1.88
CA ALA A 288 -39.14 -9.26 -0.66
C ALA A 288 -40.64 -8.92 -0.69
N PHE A 289 -41.19 -8.56 -1.85
CA PHE A 289 -42.58 -8.13 -2.01
C PHE A 289 -43.23 -8.80 -3.22
N PRO A 290 -43.67 -10.07 -3.08
CA PRO A 290 -44.38 -10.76 -4.13
C PRO A 290 -45.73 -10.10 -4.48
N ASP A 291 -46.09 -10.07 -5.77
CA ASP A 291 -47.34 -9.48 -6.24
C ASP A 291 -48.57 -10.31 -5.78
N PRO A 292 -49.57 -9.69 -5.13
CA PRO A 292 -50.72 -10.40 -4.56
C PRO A 292 -51.72 -10.93 -5.60
N GLY A 293 -51.55 -10.62 -6.90
CA GLY A 293 -52.47 -10.99 -7.98
C GLY A 293 -52.12 -12.25 -8.78
N SER A 294 -51.02 -12.95 -8.46
CA SER A 294 -50.63 -14.16 -9.20
C SER A 294 -51.45 -15.38 -8.73
N ARG A 295 -52.46 -15.79 -9.51
CA ARG A 295 -53.15 -17.07 -9.29
C ARG A 295 -52.13 -18.21 -9.42
N PRO A 296 -51.98 -19.12 -8.43
CA PRO A 296 -51.14 -20.29 -8.59
C PRO A 296 -51.78 -21.19 -9.66
N SER A 297 -51.10 -21.36 -10.80
CA SER A 297 -51.38 -22.48 -11.69
C SER A 297 -50.90 -23.76 -11.01
N SER A 298 -51.68 -24.81 -11.20
CA SER A 298 -51.67 -26.07 -10.47
C SER A 298 -50.29 -26.71 -10.28
N THR A 299 -50.07 -27.19 -9.06
CA THR A 299 -49.10 -28.21 -8.62
C THR A 299 -47.61 -27.84 -8.65
N THR A 300 -47.15 -27.41 -7.46
CA THR A 300 -45.78 -27.45 -6.89
C THR A 300 -45.18 -26.05 -6.61
N THR A 301 -44.81 -25.85 -5.34
CA THR A 301 -44.09 -24.71 -4.69
C THR A 301 -44.82 -23.38 -4.44
N LYS A 302 -44.84 -22.96 -3.16
CA LYS A 302 -45.50 -21.76 -2.58
C LYS A 302 -44.70 -20.45 -2.76
N HIS A 303 -44.24 -20.12 -3.95
CA HIS A 303 -43.67 -18.79 -4.23
C HIS A 303 -44.43 -18.12 -5.37
N ALA A 304 -44.93 -16.91 -5.14
CA ALA A 304 -45.51 -16.08 -6.19
C ALA A 304 -44.53 -15.97 -7.37
N ALA A 305 -45.04 -16.09 -8.59
CA ALA A 305 -44.23 -16.32 -9.79
C ALA A 305 -43.21 -15.18 -10.02
N TYR A 306 -41.92 -15.49 -9.84
CA TYR A 306 -40.81 -14.63 -10.24
C TYR A 306 -40.91 -14.31 -11.74
N SER A 307 -40.79 -13.02 -12.10
CA SER A 307 -40.96 -12.55 -13.47
C SER A 307 -39.59 -12.25 -14.12
N PRO A 308 -39.02 -13.19 -14.91
CA PRO A 308 -37.70 -13.00 -15.51
C PRO A 308 -37.67 -11.84 -16.52
N TRP A 309 -38.79 -11.58 -17.21
CA TRP A 309 -38.90 -10.49 -18.18
C TRP A 309 -38.79 -9.10 -17.56
N ARG A 310 -39.26 -8.92 -16.31
CA ARG A 310 -39.11 -7.66 -15.59
C ARG A 310 -37.64 -7.39 -15.29
N THR A 311 -36.93 -8.40 -14.79
CA THR A 311 -35.50 -8.31 -14.47
C THR A 311 -34.63 -8.04 -15.71
N ILE A 312 -34.95 -8.64 -16.86
CA ILE A 312 -34.27 -8.38 -18.13
C ILE A 312 -34.43 -6.91 -18.57
N ARG A 313 -35.62 -6.31 -18.37
CA ARG A 313 -35.85 -4.89 -18.67
C ARG A 313 -35.02 -3.97 -17.78
N PHE A 314 -34.95 -4.27 -16.48
CA PHE A 314 -34.09 -3.53 -15.54
C PHE A 314 -32.60 -3.66 -15.87
N PHE A 315 -32.15 -4.84 -16.30
CA PHE A 315 -30.78 -5.06 -16.78
C PHE A 315 -30.49 -4.19 -18.01
N ALA A 316 -31.34 -4.26 -19.03
CA ALA A 316 -31.17 -3.51 -20.27
C ALA A 316 -31.20 -1.99 -20.03
N TYR A 317 -32.11 -1.51 -19.18
CA TYR A 317 -32.14 -0.10 -18.78
C TYR A 317 -30.86 0.32 -18.04
N GLY A 318 -30.35 -0.51 -17.11
CA GLY A 318 -29.10 -0.25 -16.40
C GLY A 318 -27.89 -0.14 -17.34
N CYS A 319 -27.78 -1.05 -18.30
CA CYS A 319 -26.72 -1.01 -19.32
C CYS A 319 -26.79 0.28 -20.17
N MET A 320 -27.98 0.73 -20.53
CA MET A 320 -28.16 1.98 -21.30
C MET A 320 -27.88 3.23 -20.46
N PHE A 321 -28.35 3.26 -19.21
CA PHE A 321 -28.27 4.46 -18.36
C PHE A 321 -26.86 4.70 -17.82
N GLY A 322 -26.07 3.65 -17.57
CA GLY A 322 -24.72 3.74 -16.98
C GLY A 322 -23.78 4.71 -17.71
N PRO A 323 -23.60 4.57 -19.04
CA PRO A 323 -22.78 5.49 -19.83
C PRO A 323 -23.30 6.94 -19.86
N VAL A 324 -24.62 7.12 -19.82
CA VAL A 324 -25.27 8.45 -19.80
C VAL A 324 -25.00 9.15 -18.47
N ALA A 325 -25.17 8.45 -17.36
CA ALA A 325 -24.86 8.94 -16.02
C ALA A 325 -23.37 9.28 -15.87
N PHE A 326 -22.47 8.46 -16.41
CA PHE A 326 -21.03 8.74 -16.40
C PHE A 326 -20.67 10.03 -17.15
N LYS A 327 -21.24 10.24 -18.35
CA LYS A 327 -21.04 11.49 -19.11
C LYS A 327 -21.56 12.69 -18.34
N TRP A 328 -22.70 12.56 -17.66
CA TRP A 328 -23.28 13.62 -16.83
C TRP A 328 -22.39 13.96 -15.62
N TYR A 329 -21.91 12.96 -14.88
CA TYR A 329 -21.01 13.19 -13.75
C TYR A 329 -19.65 13.76 -14.19
N SER A 330 -19.13 13.34 -15.34
CA SER A 330 -17.94 13.94 -15.94
C SER A 330 -18.17 15.42 -16.30
N PHE A 331 -19.33 15.76 -16.86
CA PHE A 331 -19.72 17.14 -17.15
C PHE A 331 -19.80 18.00 -15.87
N LEU A 332 -20.46 17.50 -14.82
CA LEU A 332 -20.53 18.20 -13.53
C LEU A 332 -19.15 18.39 -12.91
N GLY A 333 -18.29 17.38 -13.02
CA GLY A 333 -16.90 17.44 -12.58
C GLY A 333 -16.09 18.53 -13.28
N ARG A 334 -16.27 18.67 -14.61
CA ARG A 334 -15.59 19.69 -15.43
C ARG A 334 -16.13 21.10 -15.18
N ARG A 335 -17.45 21.25 -15.03
CA ARG A 335 -18.09 22.57 -14.92
C ARG A 335 -17.92 23.20 -13.53
N PHE A 336 -17.85 22.35 -12.50
CA PHE A 336 -17.64 22.74 -11.11
C PHE A 336 -16.41 22.01 -10.56
N PRO A 337 -15.20 22.33 -11.02
CA PRO A 337 -14.00 21.69 -10.52
C PRO A 337 -13.89 21.95 -9.02
N PHE A 338 -13.32 20.98 -8.29
CA PHE A 338 -12.84 21.31 -6.95
C PHE A 338 -11.80 22.42 -7.08
N PRO A 339 -11.72 23.36 -6.12
CA PRO A 339 -10.55 24.22 -6.04
C PRO A 339 -9.33 23.32 -6.18
N LYS A 340 -8.45 23.61 -7.15
CA LYS A 340 -7.16 22.92 -7.20
C LYS A 340 -6.61 23.06 -5.80
N THR A 341 -6.46 21.95 -5.07
CA THR A 341 -5.61 21.96 -3.90
C THR A 341 -4.24 22.23 -4.51
N SER A 342 -3.89 23.51 -4.63
CA SER A 342 -2.51 23.93 -4.71
C SER A 342 -1.89 23.20 -3.53
N THR A 343 -1.09 22.18 -3.81
CA THR A 343 -0.16 21.58 -2.87
C THR A 343 0.94 22.60 -2.58
N VAL A 344 0.53 23.79 -2.15
CA VAL A 344 1.32 24.78 -1.44
C VAL A 344 0.69 24.77 -0.05
N VAL A 345 1.11 23.82 0.78
CA VAL A 345 0.78 23.88 2.21
C VAL A 345 1.70 24.93 2.82
N GLN A 346 1.26 26.18 2.79
CA GLN A 346 1.72 27.17 3.76
C GLN A 346 1.27 26.74 5.17
N GLN A 347 2.13 27.05 6.14
CA GLN A 347 2.01 26.83 7.57
C GLN A 347 0.65 27.26 8.20
N PRO A 348 0.33 26.78 9.41
CA PRO A 348 -1.01 26.91 9.99
C PRO A 348 -1.26 28.31 10.53
N THR A 349 -1.95 29.13 9.75
CA THR A 349 -2.60 30.36 10.23
C THR A 349 -4.07 30.32 9.80
N SER A 350 -4.98 30.13 10.77
CA SER A 350 -6.43 30.46 10.82
C SER A 350 -7.38 30.26 9.60
N HIS A 351 -6.95 29.79 8.42
CA HIS A 351 -7.72 29.80 7.18
C HIS A 351 -8.30 28.43 6.75
N ARG A 352 -8.21 27.39 7.59
CA ARG A 352 -8.83 26.06 7.32
C ARG A 352 -10.34 26.12 7.01
N SER A 353 -11.03 27.19 7.40
CA SER A 353 -12.46 27.38 7.14
C SER A 353 -12.76 27.77 5.68
N ALA A 354 -11.88 28.50 4.99
CA ALA A 354 -12.20 29.04 3.66
C ALA A 354 -12.18 27.97 2.56
N ASP A 355 -11.17 27.09 2.56
CA ASP A 355 -11.02 26.03 1.55
C ASP A 355 -12.03 24.89 1.74
N SER A 356 -12.32 24.56 3.00
CA SER A 356 -13.38 23.61 3.33
C SER A 356 -14.76 24.13 2.93
N VAL A 357 -15.02 25.43 3.11
CA VAL A 357 -16.25 26.09 2.65
C VAL A 357 -16.31 26.15 1.12
N ALA A 358 -15.20 26.39 0.42
CA ALA A 358 -15.17 26.37 -1.05
C ALA A 358 -15.46 24.98 -1.61
N LYS A 359 -14.90 23.93 -1.00
CA LYS A 359 -15.18 22.53 -1.33
C LYS A 359 -16.65 22.18 -1.07
N GLN A 360 -17.20 22.56 0.08
CA GLN A 360 -18.63 22.36 0.39
C GLN A 360 -19.54 23.10 -0.60
N LYS A 361 -19.22 24.35 -0.96
CA LYS A 361 -19.97 25.11 -1.98
C LYS A 361 -19.94 24.42 -3.35
N ALA A 362 -18.82 23.85 -3.76
CA ALA A 362 -18.73 23.11 -5.02
C ALA A 362 -19.58 21.82 -5.01
N ILE A 363 -19.55 21.06 -3.91
CA ILE A 363 -20.37 19.86 -3.74
C ILE A 363 -21.86 20.21 -3.77
N ILE A 364 -22.28 21.22 -2.98
CA ILE A 364 -23.68 21.65 -2.93
C ILE A 364 -24.17 22.08 -4.32
N LYS A 365 -23.37 22.86 -5.07
CA LYS A 365 -23.74 23.25 -6.44
C LYS A 365 -23.93 22.05 -7.37
N ARG A 366 -23.05 21.05 -7.29
CA ARG A 366 -23.19 19.82 -8.10
C ARG A 366 -24.47 19.07 -7.75
N VAL A 367 -24.75 18.88 -6.46
CA VAL A 367 -25.98 18.22 -5.99
C VAL A 367 -27.22 19.01 -6.42
N SER A 368 -27.23 20.33 -6.27
CA SER A 368 -28.37 21.17 -6.67
C SER A 368 -28.67 21.05 -8.17
N ILE A 369 -27.65 21.07 -9.02
CA ILE A 369 -27.83 20.96 -10.47
C ILE A 369 -28.26 19.55 -10.87
N ASP A 370 -27.73 18.53 -10.22
CA ASP A 370 -28.17 17.16 -10.41
C ASP A 370 -29.65 16.98 -10.06
N GLN A 371 -30.10 17.51 -8.93
CA GLN A 371 -31.48 17.37 -8.48
C GLN A 371 -32.47 18.23 -9.27
N ILE A 372 -32.06 19.41 -9.76
CA ILE A 372 -32.96 20.31 -10.52
C ILE A 372 -33.02 19.94 -11.99
N ALA A 373 -31.89 19.61 -12.63
CA ALA A 373 -31.83 19.38 -14.06
C ALA A 373 -31.88 17.90 -14.43
N PHE A 374 -31.15 17.05 -13.71
CA PHE A 374 -31.00 15.64 -14.10
C PHE A 374 -32.09 14.74 -13.53
N ALA A 375 -32.40 14.85 -12.23
CA ALA A 375 -33.36 13.96 -11.59
C ALA A 375 -34.77 13.99 -12.23
N PRO A 376 -35.37 15.15 -12.55
CA PRO A 376 -36.70 15.20 -13.19
C PRO A 376 -36.71 14.55 -14.58
N VAL A 377 -35.66 14.81 -15.36
CA VAL A 377 -35.50 14.25 -16.71
C VAL A 377 -35.24 12.75 -16.66
N ALA A 378 -34.38 12.28 -15.74
CA ALA A 378 -34.04 10.88 -15.57
C ALA A 378 -35.24 10.04 -15.10
N ILE A 379 -36.06 10.55 -14.17
CA ILE A 379 -37.27 9.86 -13.70
C ILE A 379 -38.33 9.81 -14.80
N ALA A 380 -38.52 10.91 -15.54
CA ALA A 380 -39.43 10.93 -16.68
C ALA A 380 -38.98 9.93 -17.76
N ALA A 381 -37.68 9.91 -18.10
CA ALA A 381 -37.09 8.96 -19.03
C ALA A 381 -37.22 7.51 -18.55
N PHE A 382 -37.04 7.24 -17.26
CA PHE A 382 -37.24 5.91 -16.69
C PHE A 382 -38.66 5.41 -16.92
N PHE A 383 -39.69 6.19 -16.56
CA PHE A 383 -41.08 5.76 -16.74
C PHE A 383 -41.49 5.63 -18.21
N THR A 384 -40.98 6.46 -19.11
CA THR A 384 -41.28 6.36 -20.54
C THR A 384 -40.61 5.15 -21.19
N VAL A 385 -39.32 4.92 -20.91
CA VAL A 385 -38.57 3.77 -21.45
C VAL A 385 -39.12 2.46 -20.87
N MET A 386 -39.34 2.39 -19.55
CA MET A 386 -39.92 1.21 -18.92
C MET A 386 -41.34 0.93 -19.40
N GLY A 387 -42.17 1.98 -19.55
CA GLY A 387 -43.52 1.84 -20.09
C GLY A 387 -43.54 1.35 -21.54
N ALA A 388 -42.59 1.79 -22.36
CA ALA A 388 -42.42 1.31 -23.73
C ALA A 388 -41.97 -0.16 -23.77
N MET A 389 -41.03 -0.57 -22.91
CA MET A 389 -40.58 -1.97 -22.80
C MET A 389 -41.65 -2.91 -22.24
N GLU A 390 -42.62 -2.38 -21.49
CA GLU A 390 -43.81 -3.10 -21.03
C GLU A 390 -44.89 -3.24 -22.11
N GLY A 391 -44.78 -2.52 -23.24
CA GLY A 391 -45.75 -2.57 -24.34
C GLY A 391 -47.03 -1.77 -24.09
N LYS A 392 -47.01 -0.82 -23.14
CA LYS A 392 -48.19 0.01 -22.83
C LYS A 392 -48.51 1.00 -23.95
N SER A 393 -49.79 1.30 -24.12
CA SER A 393 -50.23 2.31 -25.09
C SER A 393 -49.74 3.71 -24.71
N ALA A 394 -49.53 4.60 -25.68
CA ALA A 394 -49.00 5.95 -25.42
C ALA A 394 -49.90 6.77 -24.44
N SER A 395 -51.20 6.51 -24.45
CA SER A 395 -52.17 7.09 -23.52
C SER A 395 -51.99 6.55 -22.09
N GLU A 396 -51.73 5.25 -21.92
CA GLU A 396 -51.45 4.64 -20.62
C GLU A 396 -50.11 5.08 -20.02
N ILE A 397 -49.08 5.26 -20.86
CA ILE A 397 -47.79 5.80 -20.43
C ILE A 397 -47.97 7.23 -19.92
N ARG A 398 -48.72 8.06 -20.65
CA ARG A 398 -49.01 9.45 -20.24
C ARG A 398 -49.77 9.50 -18.91
N ASN A 399 -50.79 8.65 -18.75
CA ASN A 399 -51.58 8.61 -17.52
C ASN A 399 -50.76 8.10 -16.33
N SER A 400 -49.93 7.07 -16.56
CA SER A 400 -49.01 6.54 -15.54
C SER A 400 -47.96 7.57 -15.14
N LEU A 401 -47.46 8.36 -16.09
CA LEU A 401 -46.54 9.46 -15.81
C LEU A 401 -47.23 10.51 -14.95
N CYS A 402 -48.42 11.00 -15.32
CA CYS A 402 -49.13 12.02 -14.52
C CYS A 402 -49.42 11.58 -13.07
N ASP A 403 -49.78 10.32 -12.83
CA ASP A 403 -50.10 9.84 -11.47
C ASP A 403 -48.85 9.43 -10.66
N ARG A 404 -47.87 8.76 -11.28
CA ARG A 404 -46.72 8.18 -10.56
C ARG A 404 -45.52 9.11 -10.48
N TYR A 405 -45.31 9.97 -11.47
CA TYR A 405 -44.19 10.91 -11.53
C TYR A 405 -44.09 11.83 -10.30
N PRO A 406 -45.13 12.56 -9.85
CA PRO A 406 -44.99 13.49 -8.73
C PRO A 406 -44.65 12.76 -7.43
N LYS A 407 -45.20 11.56 -7.24
CA LYS A 407 -44.93 10.72 -6.06
C LYS A 407 -43.49 10.19 -6.08
N ALA A 408 -43.00 9.76 -7.24
CA ALA A 408 -41.61 9.32 -7.42
C ALA A 408 -40.62 10.48 -7.21
N LEU A 409 -40.95 11.68 -7.68
CA LEU A 409 -40.11 12.86 -7.55
C LEU A 409 -39.94 13.31 -6.09
N VAL A 410 -41.03 13.30 -5.29
CA VAL A 410 -40.95 13.60 -3.86
C VAL A 410 -40.06 12.58 -3.13
N GLY A 411 -40.26 11.28 -3.39
CA GLY A 411 -39.40 10.24 -2.80
C GLY A 411 -37.94 10.38 -3.24
N ASN A 412 -37.70 10.80 -4.50
CA ASN A 412 -36.36 11.03 -5.00
C ASN A 412 -35.66 12.14 -4.22
N TYR A 413 -36.33 13.27 -3.98
CA TYR A 413 -35.78 14.38 -3.21
C TYR A 413 -35.56 14.07 -1.72
N MET A 414 -36.15 13.01 -1.18
CA MET A 414 -35.88 12.59 0.20
C MET A 414 -34.58 11.77 0.32
N LEU A 415 -34.25 10.95 -0.68
CA LEU A 415 -33.12 10.01 -0.62
C LEU A 415 -31.89 10.52 -1.38
N TRP A 416 -32.10 10.96 -2.62
CA TRP A 416 -30.99 11.18 -3.55
C TRP A 416 -30.10 12.37 -3.20
N PRO A 417 -30.58 13.51 -2.69
CA PRO A 417 -29.70 14.61 -2.28
C PRO A 417 -28.64 14.20 -1.26
N TRP A 418 -29.00 13.37 -0.28
CA TRP A 418 -28.08 12.86 0.74
C TRP A 418 -27.08 11.87 0.13
N SER A 419 -27.56 10.95 -0.71
CA SER A 419 -26.69 10.00 -1.40
C SER A 419 -25.69 10.70 -2.34
N GLN A 420 -26.13 11.73 -3.08
CA GLN A 420 -25.29 12.47 -4.02
C GLN A 420 -24.31 13.40 -3.31
N LEU A 421 -24.64 13.88 -2.10
CA LEU A 421 -23.68 14.59 -1.24
C LEU A 421 -22.49 13.70 -0.88
N ILE A 422 -22.75 12.44 -0.53
CA ILE A 422 -21.72 11.43 -0.26
C ILE A 422 -20.97 11.09 -1.56
N ASN A 423 -21.71 10.85 -2.65
CA ASN A 423 -21.16 10.46 -3.93
C ASN A 423 -20.17 11.50 -4.48
N PHE A 424 -20.59 12.76 -4.58
CA PHE A 424 -19.72 13.83 -5.08
C PHE A 424 -18.69 14.29 -4.05
N GLY A 425 -18.88 14.00 -2.76
CA GLY A 425 -17.96 14.41 -1.69
C GLY A 425 -16.80 13.45 -1.44
N LEU A 426 -17.06 12.15 -1.48
CA LEU A 426 -16.12 11.10 -1.08
C LEU A 426 -15.71 10.16 -2.22
N VAL A 427 -16.56 9.95 -3.23
CA VAL A 427 -16.37 8.89 -4.22
C VAL A 427 -15.63 9.44 -5.46
N PRO A 428 -14.49 8.84 -5.88
CA PRO A 428 -13.78 9.20 -7.11
C PRO A 428 -14.65 8.99 -8.36
N LEU A 429 -14.44 9.79 -9.41
CA LEU A 429 -15.29 9.83 -10.62
C LEU A 429 -15.58 8.45 -11.24
N VAL A 430 -14.62 7.53 -11.21
CA VAL A 430 -14.75 6.17 -11.76
C VAL A 430 -15.80 5.34 -10.99
N TYR A 431 -15.92 5.55 -9.68
CA TYR A 431 -16.80 4.79 -8.79
C TYR A 431 -18.14 5.48 -8.50
N GLN A 432 -18.36 6.69 -9.02
CA GLN A 432 -19.59 7.44 -8.75
C GLN A 432 -20.85 6.80 -9.32
N VAL A 433 -20.75 6.17 -10.50
CA VAL A 433 -21.87 5.45 -11.11
C VAL A 433 -22.16 4.14 -10.36
N PRO A 434 -21.19 3.25 -10.09
CA PRO A 434 -21.43 2.04 -9.28
C PRO A 434 -21.99 2.34 -7.89
N PHE A 435 -21.53 3.42 -7.24
CA PHE A 435 -22.09 3.86 -5.96
C PHE A 435 -23.58 4.22 -6.08
N ALA A 436 -23.95 5.00 -7.10
CA ALA A 436 -25.35 5.33 -7.38
C ALA A 436 -26.18 4.07 -7.69
N SER A 437 -25.62 3.12 -8.43
CA SER A 437 -26.24 1.82 -8.72
C SER A 437 -26.51 1.01 -7.44
N MET A 438 -25.58 1.02 -6.48
CA MET A 438 -25.77 0.37 -5.18
C MET A 438 -26.92 1.00 -4.39
N VAL A 439 -27.02 2.34 -4.35
CA VAL A 439 -28.15 3.04 -3.73
C VAL A 439 -29.47 2.74 -4.45
N SER A 440 -29.42 2.56 -5.78
CA SER A 440 -30.59 2.23 -6.59
C SER A 440 -31.20 0.86 -6.26
N VAL A 441 -30.42 -0.11 -5.78
CA VAL A 441 -30.92 -1.40 -5.29
C VAL A 441 -31.89 -1.20 -4.13
N PHE A 442 -31.51 -0.37 -3.15
CA PHE A 442 -32.35 -0.03 -2.01
C PHE A 442 -33.58 0.80 -2.44
N TRP A 443 -33.39 1.71 -3.39
CA TRP A 443 -34.49 2.49 -3.96
C TRP A 443 -35.55 1.63 -4.66
N ASN A 444 -35.13 0.63 -5.44
CA ASN A 444 -36.05 -0.31 -6.09
C ASN A 444 -36.83 -1.15 -5.08
N MET A 445 -36.16 -1.59 -4.01
CA MET A 445 -36.81 -2.29 -2.91
C MET A 445 -37.84 -1.40 -2.20
N TYR A 446 -37.51 -0.12 -1.97
CA TYR A 446 -38.43 0.86 -1.39
C TYR A 446 -39.65 1.13 -2.27
N LEU A 447 -39.46 1.34 -3.57
CA LEU A 447 -40.58 1.54 -4.51
C LEU A 447 -41.49 0.32 -4.56
N SER A 448 -40.93 -0.89 -4.54
CA SER A 448 -41.69 -2.14 -4.50
C SER A 448 -42.53 -2.24 -3.22
N TRP A 449 -41.95 -1.92 -2.06
CA TRP A 449 -42.67 -1.88 -0.78
C TRP A 449 -43.83 -0.88 -0.78
N VAL A 450 -43.60 0.35 -1.28
CA VAL A 450 -44.64 1.38 -1.35
C VAL A 450 -45.79 0.95 -2.25
N ASN A 451 -45.50 0.28 -3.36
CA ASN A 451 -46.51 -0.24 -4.27
C ASN A 451 -47.28 -1.42 -3.63
N HIS A 452 -46.60 -2.37 -3.00
CA HIS A 452 -47.22 -3.49 -2.30
C HIS A 452 -48.18 -3.01 -1.20
N LYS A 453 -47.75 -2.06 -0.36
CA LYS A 453 -48.59 -1.47 0.70
C LYS A 453 -49.85 -0.78 0.16
N ARG A 454 -49.80 -0.21 -1.04
CA ARG A 454 -50.97 0.41 -1.69
C ARG A 454 -51.94 -0.63 -2.22
N GLU A 455 -51.43 -1.69 -2.86
CA GLU A 455 -52.28 -2.78 -3.35
C GLU A 455 -52.98 -3.51 -2.20
N VAL A 456 -52.28 -3.76 -1.08
CA VAL A 456 -52.90 -4.32 0.13
C VAL A 456 -54.01 -3.41 0.66
N ARG A 457 -53.82 -2.08 0.68
CA ARG A 457 -54.87 -1.13 1.11
C ARG A 457 -56.09 -1.14 0.18
N LYS A 458 -55.88 -1.21 -1.14
CA LYS A 458 -56.99 -1.30 -2.10
C LYS A 458 -57.80 -2.60 -2.01
N ILE A 459 -57.22 -3.65 -1.43
CA ILE A 459 -57.90 -4.93 -1.22
C ILE A 459 -58.65 -4.92 0.13
N SER A 460 -58.20 -4.11 1.10
CA SER A 460 -58.84 -3.98 2.42
C SER A 460 -59.97 -2.95 2.48
N ASP A 461 -59.95 -1.95 1.59
CA ASP A 461 -61.01 -0.96 1.38
C ASP A 461 -61.99 -1.47 0.30
#